data_AF-A0A2V9PIW5-F1
#
_entry.id   AF-A0A2V9PIW5-F1
#
_cell.length_a   1.000
_cell.length_b   1.000
_cell.length_c   1.000
_cell.angle_alpha   90.00
_cell.angle_beta   90.00
_cell.angle_gamma   90.00
#
_symmetry.space_group_name_H-M   'P 1'
#
loop_
_entity.id
_entity.type
_entity.pdbx_description
1 polymer ?
#
loop_
_entity_poly.entity_id
_entity_poly.type
_entity_poly.pdbx_seq_one_letter_code
_entity_poly.pdbx_strand_id
1 'polypeptide(L)'
;MKLFGVLDLETGMEGCRFSIGLRNSHDKSMRLAMTCGYRVFVCSNMAFAGDFTPVLAKHSKSFSLIDCISVGVDRMQRNFEPMRKQVEAWQRSELTDVTAKVVIYEAFVEGRLEAPKHLARSVHDLYFEPKYEDFRGRTIWSLSNAFTSAFKELDPIPQFKATAKLGEFLETGFSQSRRPSSHRRSLQQIRAMS
;
A
#
# COMPACT_ATOMS: atom_id res chain seq x y z
N MET A 1 28.30 -15.11 -20.57
CA MET A 1 27.17 -14.22 -20.93
C MET A 1 26.28 -14.00 -19.72
N LYS A 2 25.78 -12.77 -19.55
CA LYS A 2 24.82 -12.37 -18.51
C LYS A 2 23.46 -12.14 -19.15
N LEU A 3 22.40 -12.56 -18.48
CA LEU A 3 21.01 -12.40 -18.90
C LEU A 3 20.30 -11.58 -17.83
N PHE A 4 19.62 -10.52 -18.21
CA PHE A 4 18.73 -9.79 -17.33
C PHE A 4 17.55 -9.27 -18.14
N GLY A 5 16.38 -9.16 -17.51
CA GLY A 5 15.18 -8.68 -18.19
C GLY A 5 13.99 -8.58 -17.27
N VAL A 6 12.98 -7.85 -17.75
CA VAL A 6 11.66 -7.75 -17.13
C VAL A 6 10.65 -8.31 -18.13
N LEU A 7 9.75 -9.15 -17.64
CA LEU A 7 8.62 -9.69 -18.37
C LEU A 7 7.34 -9.12 -17.75
N ASP A 8 6.60 -8.34 -18.51
CA ASP A 8 5.28 -7.88 -18.11
C ASP A 8 4.24 -8.95 -18.44
N LEU A 9 3.42 -9.32 -17.47
CA LEU A 9 2.32 -10.26 -17.63
C LEU A 9 1.08 -9.52 -18.15
N GLU A 10 0.36 -10.16 -19.05
CA GLU A 10 -0.92 -9.65 -19.58
C GLU A 10 -2.04 -9.73 -18.54
N THR A 11 -1.92 -10.68 -17.61
CA THR A 11 -2.75 -10.68 -16.40
C THR A 11 -2.44 -9.40 -15.63
N GLY A 12 -3.41 -8.52 -15.57
CA GLY A 12 -3.32 -7.23 -14.90
C GLY A 12 -4.69 -6.84 -14.40
N MET A 13 -4.73 -5.84 -13.53
CA MET A 13 -5.97 -5.26 -13.02
C MET A 13 -6.03 -3.80 -13.46
N GLU A 14 -7.21 -3.17 -13.39
CA GLU A 14 -7.38 -1.78 -13.82
C GLU A 14 -6.28 -0.88 -13.21
N GLY A 15 -5.38 -0.39 -14.07
CA GLY A 15 -4.27 0.49 -13.67
C GLY A 15 -2.99 -0.18 -13.16
N CYS A 16 -2.91 -1.52 -13.07
CA CYS A 16 -1.68 -2.21 -12.61
C CYS A 16 -1.35 -3.47 -13.42
N ARG A 17 -0.11 -3.57 -13.89
CA ARG A 17 0.44 -4.75 -14.56
C ARG A 17 1.43 -5.45 -13.65
N PHE A 18 1.42 -6.77 -13.70
CA PHE A 18 2.41 -7.54 -12.99
C PHE A 18 3.66 -7.69 -13.85
N SER A 19 4.82 -7.57 -13.22
CA SER A 19 6.10 -7.76 -13.88
C SER A 19 6.89 -8.84 -13.16
N ILE A 20 7.68 -9.59 -13.92
CA ILE A 20 8.63 -10.57 -13.43
C ILE A 20 10.02 -10.14 -13.86
N GLY A 21 10.91 -9.91 -12.91
CA GLY A 21 12.30 -9.57 -13.13
C GLY A 21 13.17 -10.80 -13.00
N LEU A 22 14.03 -11.04 -13.97
CA LEU A 22 14.95 -12.17 -13.98
C LEU A 22 16.38 -11.67 -14.21
N ARG A 23 17.34 -12.22 -13.46
CA ARG A 23 18.77 -12.06 -13.72
C ARG A 23 19.49 -13.40 -13.58
N ASN A 24 20.43 -13.66 -14.50
CA ASN A 24 21.24 -14.87 -14.52
C ASN A 24 22.63 -14.61 -15.14
N SER A 25 23.59 -15.48 -14.86
CA SER A 25 24.90 -15.49 -15.50
C SER A 25 25.34 -16.91 -15.82
N HIS A 26 25.75 -17.14 -17.06
CA HIS A 26 26.24 -18.46 -17.51
C HIS A 26 27.63 -18.80 -16.95
N ASP A 27 28.44 -17.79 -16.65
CA ASP A 27 29.78 -17.94 -16.05
C ASP A 27 29.76 -18.12 -14.53
N LYS A 28 28.56 -18.27 -13.93
CA LYS A 28 28.35 -18.40 -12.48
C LYS A 28 28.89 -17.22 -11.64
N SER A 29 29.23 -16.09 -12.26
CA SER A 29 29.59 -14.86 -11.53
C SER A 29 28.45 -14.33 -10.66
N MET A 30 27.21 -14.72 -10.99
CA MET A 30 25.98 -14.41 -10.27
C MET A 30 25.03 -15.62 -10.23
N ARG A 31 24.15 -15.63 -9.23
CA ARG A 31 23.12 -16.67 -9.09
C ARG A 31 21.87 -16.28 -9.88
N LEU A 32 21.15 -17.27 -10.40
CA LEU A 32 19.80 -17.05 -10.89
C LEU A 32 18.95 -16.46 -9.77
N ALA A 33 18.36 -15.30 -10.03
CA ALA A 33 17.43 -14.64 -9.14
C ALA A 33 16.23 -14.16 -9.93
N MET A 34 15.07 -14.30 -9.32
CA MET A 34 13.80 -13.88 -9.90
C MET A 34 13.00 -13.11 -8.84
N THR A 35 12.43 -11.99 -9.25
CA THR A 35 11.49 -11.18 -8.46
C THR A 35 10.19 -11.00 -9.23
N CYS A 36 9.07 -10.85 -8.53
CA CYS A 36 7.79 -10.48 -9.10
C CYS A 36 7.16 -9.36 -8.27
N GLY A 37 6.37 -8.50 -8.92
CA GLY A 37 5.69 -7.40 -8.26
C GLY A 37 4.98 -6.46 -9.24
N TYR A 38 4.35 -5.42 -8.70
CA TYR A 38 3.71 -4.34 -9.48
C TYR A 38 4.75 -3.36 -10.03
N ARG A 39 5.85 -3.19 -9.27
CA ARG A 39 7.01 -2.41 -9.68
C ARG A 39 8.23 -3.31 -9.59
N VAL A 40 8.61 -3.85 -10.72
CA VAL A 40 9.87 -4.59 -10.85
C VAL A 40 10.91 -3.71 -11.51
N PHE A 41 12.09 -3.67 -10.91
CA PHE A 41 13.25 -3.00 -11.43
C PHE A 41 14.35 -4.01 -11.69
N VAL A 42 14.94 -3.97 -12.89
CA VAL A 42 16.14 -4.73 -13.25
C VAL A 42 17.06 -3.81 -14.05
N CYS A 43 18.27 -3.60 -13.54
CA CYS A 43 19.25 -2.70 -14.14
C CYS A 43 20.39 -3.48 -14.82
N SER A 44 21.06 -2.84 -15.76
CA SER A 44 22.26 -3.36 -16.44
C SER A 44 23.44 -3.59 -15.50
N ASN A 45 23.49 -2.89 -14.36
CA ASN A 45 24.44 -3.16 -13.27
C ASN A 45 24.04 -4.37 -12.40
N MET A 46 23.01 -5.12 -12.84
CA MET A 46 22.45 -6.30 -12.17
C MET A 46 21.74 -6.01 -10.85
N ALA A 47 21.52 -4.75 -10.47
CA ALA A 47 20.60 -4.41 -9.39
C ALA A 47 19.18 -4.85 -9.78
N PHE A 48 18.50 -5.54 -8.87
CA PHE A 48 17.13 -5.98 -9.09
C PHE A 48 16.31 -5.76 -7.82
N ALA A 49 15.06 -5.36 -7.98
CA ALA A 49 14.11 -5.15 -6.89
C ALA A 49 12.68 -5.44 -7.37
N GLY A 50 11.86 -5.97 -6.47
CA GLY A 50 10.44 -6.19 -6.66
C GLY A 50 9.82 -6.66 -5.35
N ASP A 51 8.50 -6.71 -5.32
CA ASP A 51 7.72 -6.92 -4.08
C ASP A 51 7.93 -8.30 -3.46
N PHE A 52 8.17 -9.30 -4.31
CA PHE A 52 8.39 -10.66 -3.88
C PHE A 52 9.60 -11.26 -4.61
N THR A 53 10.41 -12.04 -3.89
CA THR A 53 11.58 -12.72 -4.46
C THR A 53 11.38 -14.24 -4.36
N PRO A 54 10.67 -14.86 -5.32
CA PRO A 54 10.41 -16.31 -5.32
C PRO A 54 11.67 -17.16 -5.38
N VAL A 55 12.74 -16.65 -6.00
CA VAL A 55 13.99 -17.39 -6.16
C VAL A 55 15.15 -16.59 -5.61
N LEU A 56 15.64 -17.03 -4.45
CA LEU A 56 16.98 -16.72 -3.98
C LEU A 56 17.88 -17.91 -4.30
N ALA A 57 18.84 -17.70 -5.19
CA ALA A 57 20.10 -18.44 -5.19
C ALA A 57 20.07 -19.96 -5.50
N LYS A 58 19.33 -20.41 -6.53
CA LYS A 58 19.49 -21.80 -7.02
C LYS A 58 20.16 -21.86 -8.40
N HIS A 59 21.37 -22.40 -8.43
CA HIS A 59 21.97 -23.04 -9.60
C HIS A 59 21.91 -24.55 -9.39
N SER A 60 20.71 -25.12 -9.49
CA SER A 60 20.48 -26.56 -9.30
C SER A 60 20.33 -27.23 -10.66
N LYS A 61 20.92 -28.42 -10.84
CA LYS A 61 20.80 -29.20 -12.10
C LYS A 61 19.35 -29.59 -12.43
N SER A 62 18.46 -29.58 -11.44
CA SER A 62 17.03 -29.89 -11.53
C SER A 62 16.14 -28.67 -11.28
N PHE A 63 16.60 -27.46 -11.61
CA PHE A 63 15.81 -26.25 -11.40
C PHE A 63 14.69 -26.17 -12.46
N SER A 64 13.44 -26.27 -12.01
CA SER A 64 12.27 -26.00 -12.84
C SER A 64 11.92 -24.51 -12.75
N LEU A 65 12.17 -23.79 -13.85
CA LEU A 65 11.80 -22.39 -13.97
C LEU A 65 10.27 -22.21 -13.92
N ILE A 66 9.52 -23.15 -14.51
CA ILE A 66 8.06 -23.13 -14.56
C ILE A 66 7.49 -23.16 -13.14
N ASP A 67 7.94 -24.07 -12.29
CA ASP A 67 7.44 -24.17 -10.92
C ASP A 67 7.76 -22.92 -10.09
N CYS A 68 8.94 -22.33 -10.32
CA CYS A 68 9.32 -21.09 -9.64
C CYS A 68 8.45 -19.91 -10.08
N ILE A 69 8.10 -19.84 -11.36
CA ILE A 69 7.18 -18.81 -11.88
C ILE A 69 5.81 -19.01 -11.26
N SER A 70 5.28 -20.23 -11.24
CA SER A 70 3.99 -20.55 -10.60
C SER A 70 3.95 -20.14 -9.13
N VAL A 71 4.98 -20.48 -8.35
CA VAL A 71 5.09 -20.06 -6.94
C VAL A 71 5.16 -18.54 -6.80
N GLY A 72 5.87 -17.86 -7.70
CA GLY A 72 5.97 -16.39 -7.73
C GLY A 72 4.62 -15.72 -8.01
N VAL A 73 3.89 -16.23 -9.01
CA VAL A 73 2.55 -15.73 -9.39
C VAL A 73 1.54 -16.00 -8.28
N ASP A 74 1.51 -17.21 -7.70
CA ASP A 74 0.58 -17.57 -6.63
C ASP A 74 0.76 -16.72 -5.37
N ARG A 75 2.01 -16.39 -5.01
CA ARG A 75 2.29 -15.55 -3.84
C ARG A 75 1.92 -14.09 -4.10
N MET A 76 2.15 -13.62 -5.32
CA MET A 76 1.72 -12.29 -5.75
C MET A 76 0.20 -12.14 -5.71
N GLN A 77 -0.54 -13.10 -6.29
CA GLN A 77 -2.01 -13.09 -6.28
C GLN A 77 -2.59 -13.14 -4.86
N ARG A 78 -2.05 -14.00 -3.98
CA ARG A 78 -2.51 -14.12 -2.58
C ARG A 78 -2.39 -12.83 -1.77
N ASN A 79 -1.33 -12.05 -2.01
CA ASN A 79 -1.13 -10.78 -1.33
C ASN A 79 -1.88 -9.63 -2.02
N PHE A 80 -2.19 -9.76 -3.32
CA PHE A 80 -2.88 -8.71 -4.06
C PHE A 80 -4.36 -8.66 -3.79
N GLU A 81 -5.02 -9.81 -3.83
CA GLU A 81 -6.47 -9.86 -3.77
C GLU A 81 -7.04 -9.20 -2.50
N PRO A 82 -6.41 -9.34 -1.31
CA PRO A 82 -6.78 -8.57 -0.13
C PRO A 82 -6.59 -7.06 -0.31
N MET A 83 -5.43 -6.64 -0.84
CA MET A 83 -5.10 -5.22 -1.07
C MET A 83 -6.09 -4.59 -2.04
N ARG A 84 -6.41 -5.26 -3.14
CA ARG A 84 -7.42 -4.80 -4.10
C ARG A 84 -8.79 -4.63 -3.46
N LYS A 85 -9.27 -5.67 -2.75
CA LYS A 85 -10.56 -5.59 -2.05
C LYS A 85 -10.60 -4.43 -1.06
N GLN A 86 -9.49 -4.16 -0.38
CA GLN A 86 -9.35 -3.02 0.51
C GLN A 86 -9.46 -1.70 -0.25
N VAL A 87 -8.76 -1.53 -1.38
CA VAL A 87 -8.86 -0.35 -2.24
C VAL A 87 -10.29 -0.13 -2.75
N GLU A 88 -10.94 -1.17 -3.26
CA GLU A 88 -12.34 -1.09 -3.72
C GLU A 88 -13.29 -0.73 -2.58
N ALA A 89 -13.09 -1.30 -1.39
CA ALA A 89 -13.86 -0.96 -0.22
C ALA A 89 -13.67 0.51 0.18
N TRP A 90 -12.44 1.03 0.09
CA TRP A 90 -12.13 2.43 0.41
C TRP A 90 -12.69 3.41 -0.61
N GLN A 91 -12.70 3.06 -1.89
CA GLN A 91 -13.32 3.87 -2.93
C GLN A 91 -14.84 3.96 -2.76
N ARG A 92 -15.48 2.88 -2.32
CA ARG A 92 -16.95 2.85 -2.08
C ARG A 92 -17.36 3.43 -0.73
N SER A 93 -16.41 3.63 0.19
CA SER A 93 -16.70 4.12 1.54
C SER A 93 -16.62 5.65 1.58
N GLU A 94 -17.79 6.29 1.59
CA GLU A 94 -17.89 7.73 1.80
C GLU A 94 -17.53 8.14 3.23
N LEU A 95 -16.93 9.31 3.36
CA LEU A 95 -16.53 9.94 4.60
C LEU A 95 -17.20 11.30 4.71
N THR A 96 -17.74 11.57 5.90
CA THR A 96 -18.14 12.93 6.24
C THR A 96 -16.90 13.78 6.51
N ASP A 97 -17.02 15.08 6.23
CA ASP A 97 -15.93 16.03 6.48
C ASP A 97 -15.49 16.05 7.94
N VAL A 98 -16.43 15.83 8.87
CA VAL A 98 -16.15 15.73 10.31
C VAL A 98 -15.25 14.53 10.59
N THR A 99 -15.60 13.34 10.07
CA THR A 99 -14.79 12.13 10.26
C THR A 99 -13.40 12.30 9.64
N ALA A 100 -13.29 12.89 8.45
CA ALA A 100 -12.00 13.16 7.82
C ALA A 100 -11.12 14.09 8.67
N LYS A 101 -11.70 15.17 9.23
CA LYS A 101 -10.99 16.09 10.13
C LYS A 101 -10.52 15.39 11.40
N VAL A 102 -11.34 14.54 12.01
CA VAL A 102 -10.96 13.75 13.19
C VAL A 102 -9.81 12.81 12.86
N VAL A 103 -9.85 12.10 11.74
CA VAL A 103 -8.76 11.19 11.33
C VAL A 103 -7.45 11.96 11.10
N ILE A 104 -7.50 13.13 10.46
CA ILE A 104 -6.31 13.99 10.29
C ILE A 104 -5.78 14.48 11.65
N TYR A 105 -6.68 14.85 12.57
CA TYR A 105 -6.31 15.27 13.92
C TYR A 105 -5.64 14.11 14.69
N GLU A 106 -6.22 12.92 14.69
CA GLU A 106 -5.66 11.74 15.35
C GLU A 106 -4.29 11.35 14.75
N ALA A 107 -4.12 11.48 13.44
CA ALA A 107 -2.87 11.18 12.76
C ALA A 107 -1.72 12.08 13.25
N PHE A 108 -1.91 13.40 13.22
CA PHE A 108 -0.82 14.36 13.43
C PHE A 108 -0.77 14.97 14.84
N VAL A 109 -1.93 15.24 15.45
CA VAL A 109 -2.00 15.91 16.75
C VAL A 109 -1.85 14.90 17.88
N GLU A 110 -2.63 13.82 17.85
CA GLU A 110 -2.47 12.71 18.81
C GLU A 110 -1.26 11.83 18.51
N GLY A 111 -0.66 11.98 17.31
CA GLY A 111 0.57 11.28 16.95
C GLY A 111 0.39 9.79 16.74
N ARG A 112 -0.82 9.33 16.41
CA ARG A 112 -1.09 7.91 16.11
C ARG A 112 -0.40 7.45 14.82
N LEU A 113 -0.01 8.40 13.95
CA LEU A 113 0.79 8.15 12.77
C LEU A 113 2.16 8.84 12.92
N GLU A 114 3.25 8.09 12.68
CA GLU A 114 4.60 8.64 12.64
C GLU A 114 4.85 9.45 11.36
N ALA A 115 4.27 10.65 11.30
CA ALA A 115 4.45 11.60 10.22
C ALA A 115 4.72 13.02 10.78
N PRO A 116 5.56 13.84 10.12
CA PRO A 116 5.82 15.20 10.58
C PRO A 116 4.57 16.07 10.61
N LYS A 117 4.34 16.79 11.74
CA LYS A 117 3.13 17.59 11.98
C LYS A 117 2.89 18.71 10.98
N HIS A 118 3.96 19.24 10.36
CA HIS A 118 3.83 20.30 9.36
C HIS A 118 3.04 19.85 8.12
N LEU A 119 3.00 18.54 7.82
CA LEU A 119 2.24 17.98 6.71
C LEU A 119 0.73 17.99 6.93
N ALA A 120 0.25 18.23 8.16
CA ALA A 120 -1.18 18.25 8.46
C ALA A 120 -1.94 19.26 7.58
N ARG A 121 -1.32 20.42 7.31
CA ARG A 121 -1.90 21.44 6.42
C ARG A 121 -1.96 20.94 4.98
N SER A 122 -0.87 20.37 4.47
CA SER A 122 -0.82 19.82 3.11
C SER A 122 -1.87 18.71 2.92
N VAL A 123 -2.03 17.80 3.88
CA VAL A 123 -3.05 16.74 3.82
C VAL A 123 -4.47 17.31 3.83
N HIS A 124 -4.74 18.30 4.70
CA HIS A 124 -6.03 18.99 4.74
C HIS A 124 -6.36 19.59 3.36
N ASP A 125 -5.46 20.40 2.81
CA ASP A 125 -5.71 21.11 1.57
C ASP A 125 -5.85 20.13 0.39
N LEU A 126 -5.02 19.08 0.33
CA LEU A 126 -5.12 18.04 -0.71
C LEU A 126 -6.41 17.21 -0.64
N TYR A 127 -6.98 17.03 0.55
CA TYR A 127 -8.26 16.35 0.70
C TYR A 127 -9.44 17.27 0.42
N PHE A 128 -9.49 18.46 1.04
CA PHE A 128 -10.65 19.37 0.93
C PHE A 128 -10.71 20.14 -0.39
N GLU A 129 -9.54 20.48 -0.95
CA GLU A 129 -9.37 21.20 -2.22
C GLU A 129 -8.47 20.38 -3.18
N PRO A 130 -8.92 19.19 -3.63
CA PRO A 130 -8.11 18.29 -4.43
C PRO A 130 -7.83 18.88 -5.82
N LYS A 131 -6.58 18.75 -6.27
CA LYS A 131 -6.13 19.23 -7.58
C LYS A 131 -6.59 18.37 -8.76
N TYR A 132 -6.95 17.12 -8.50
CA TYR A 132 -7.34 16.13 -9.50
C TYR A 132 -8.79 15.70 -9.29
N GLU A 133 -9.54 15.55 -10.38
CA GLU A 133 -10.96 15.15 -10.36
C GLU A 133 -11.17 13.80 -9.66
N ASP A 134 -10.26 12.84 -9.87
CA ASP A 134 -10.32 11.49 -9.28
C ASP A 134 -10.28 11.49 -7.75
N PHE A 135 -9.84 12.59 -7.12
CA PHE A 135 -9.75 12.74 -5.66
C PHE A 135 -10.84 13.64 -5.08
N ARG A 136 -11.79 14.12 -5.90
CA ARG A 136 -12.93 14.91 -5.41
C ARG A 136 -13.92 14.11 -4.58
N GLY A 137 -14.01 12.80 -4.81
CA GLY A 137 -14.88 11.93 -4.03
C GLY A 137 -14.50 12.01 -2.55
N ARG A 138 -15.48 12.26 -1.66
CA ARG A 138 -15.27 12.31 -0.21
C ARG A 138 -15.19 10.90 0.35
N THR A 139 -14.13 10.17 0.02
CA THR A 139 -13.98 8.74 0.34
C THR A 139 -12.69 8.48 1.11
N ILE A 140 -12.61 7.30 1.73
CA ILE A 140 -11.37 6.84 2.38
C ILE A 140 -10.21 6.83 1.38
N TRP A 141 -10.49 6.45 0.13
CA TRP A 141 -9.50 6.43 -0.94
C TRP A 141 -8.90 7.81 -1.21
N SER A 142 -9.73 8.85 -1.32
CA SER A 142 -9.24 10.22 -1.54
C SER A 142 -8.45 10.74 -0.34
N LEU A 143 -8.85 10.39 0.89
CA LEU A 143 -8.08 10.74 2.08
C LEU A 143 -6.70 10.06 2.09
N SER A 144 -6.65 8.77 1.78
CA SER A 144 -5.38 8.04 1.64
C SER A 144 -4.46 8.66 0.58
N ASN A 145 -5.01 9.07 -0.56
CA ASN A 145 -4.26 9.75 -1.61
C ASN A 145 -3.76 11.14 -1.18
N ALA A 146 -4.51 11.87 -0.35
CA ALA A 146 -4.06 13.12 0.23
C ALA A 146 -2.85 12.93 1.15
N PHE A 147 -2.87 11.91 2.02
CA PHE A 147 -1.73 11.55 2.88
C PHE A 147 -0.49 11.17 2.06
N THR A 148 -0.63 10.22 1.14
CA THR A 148 0.50 9.75 0.31
C THR A 148 1.05 10.85 -0.61
N SER A 149 0.21 11.78 -1.05
CA SER A 149 0.65 12.96 -1.81
C SER A 149 1.43 13.95 -0.95
N ALA A 150 1.00 14.21 0.29
CA ALA A 150 1.75 15.04 1.23
C ALA A 150 3.10 14.40 1.62
N PHE A 151 3.17 13.07 1.75
CA PHE A 151 4.41 12.37 2.07
C PHE A 151 5.49 12.49 1.00
N LYS A 152 5.17 12.93 -0.22
CA LYS A 152 6.16 13.23 -1.27
C LYS A 152 7.06 14.42 -0.91
N GLU A 153 6.69 15.24 0.07
CA GLU A 153 7.53 16.32 0.60
C GLU A 153 8.64 15.79 1.53
N LEU A 154 8.60 14.52 1.93
CA LEU A 154 9.57 13.90 2.82
C LEU A 154 10.77 13.30 2.06
N ASP A 155 11.90 13.19 2.76
CA ASP A 155 13.03 12.39 2.28
C ASP A 155 12.63 10.91 2.06
N PRO A 156 13.29 10.19 1.13
CA PRO A 156 12.87 8.84 0.73
C PRO A 156 12.70 7.83 1.88
N ILE A 157 13.56 7.87 2.90
CA ILE A 157 13.50 6.93 4.03
C ILE A 157 12.30 7.24 4.95
N PRO A 158 12.11 8.48 5.46
CA PRO A 158 10.89 8.87 6.17
C PRO A 158 9.62 8.65 5.36
N GLN A 159 9.62 8.97 4.06
CA GLN A 159 8.47 8.76 3.17
C GLN A 159 8.05 7.29 3.13
N PHE A 160 9.02 6.38 2.97
CA PHE A 160 8.76 4.94 2.94
C PHE A 160 8.14 4.47 4.26
N LYS A 161 8.72 4.88 5.40
CA LYS A 161 8.21 4.50 6.74
C LYS A 161 6.79 5.00 6.98
N ALA A 162 6.51 6.27 6.66
CA ALA A 162 5.18 6.86 6.86
C ALA A 162 4.12 6.20 5.96
N THR A 163 4.46 5.95 4.69
CA THR A 163 3.56 5.29 3.73
C THR A 163 3.25 3.85 4.16
N ALA A 164 4.24 3.11 4.68
CA ALA A 164 4.05 1.73 5.13
C ALA A 164 3.08 1.62 6.33
N LYS A 165 3.10 2.61 7.23
CA LYS A 165 2.22 2.63 8.42
C LYS A 165 0.82 3.20 8.16
N LEU A 166 0.63 3.91 7.04
CA LEU A 166 -0.63 4.58 6.73
C LEU A 166 -1.80 3.59 6.56
N GLY A 167 -1.55 2.44 5.91
CA GLY A 167 -2.58 1.44 5.65
C GLY A 167 -3.25 0.94 6.94
N GLU A 168 -2.42 0.50 7.89
CA GLU A 168 -2.85 0.00 9.21
C GLU A 168 -3.56 1.10 10.03
N PHE A 169 -3.05 2.33 9.97
CA PHE A 169 -3.67 3.48 10.66
C PHE A 169 -5.10 3.74 10.15
N LEU A 170 -5.30 3.79 8.83
CA LEU A 170 -6.61 4.03 8.24
C LEU A 170 -7.58 2.88 8.55
N GLU A 171 -7.14 1.62 8.42
CA GLU A 171 -7.99 0.47 8.77
C GLU A 171 -8.44 0.48 10.24
N THR A 172 -7.51 0.80 11.15
CA THR A 172 -7.80 0.89 12.59
C THR A 172 -8.77 2.03 12.88
N GLY A 173 -8.53 3.23 12.31
CA GLY A 173 -9.39 4.40 12.52
C GLY A 173 -10.83 4.17 12.03
N PHE A 174 -11.02 3.51 10.87
CA PHE A 174 -12.36 3.25 10.33
C PHE A 174 -13.06 2.03 10.96
N SER A 175 -12.29 1.09 11.52
CA SER A 175 -12.89 -0.01 12.30
C SER A 175 -13.42 0.47 13.65
N GLN A 176 -12.76 1.46 14.26
CA GLN A 176 -13.19 2.05 15.54
C GLN A 176 -14.38 3.00 15.38
N SER A 177 -14.47 3.78 14.30
CA SER A 177 -15.62 4.67 14.04
C SER A 177 -16.93 3.92 13.74
N ARG A 178 -16.85 2.64 13.33
CA ARG A 178 -18.01 1.74 13.17
C ARG A 178 -18.55 1.17 14.49
N ARG A 179 -17.82 1.28 15.60
CA ARG A 179 -18.36 0.90 16.92
C ARG A 179 -19.17 2.06 17.46
N PRO A 180 -20.50 1.94 17.65
CA PRO A 180 -21.24 2.98 18.34
C PRO A 180 -20.64 3.11 19.74
N SER A 181 -20.17 4.33 20.05
CA SER A 181 -19.62 4.69 21.35
C SER A 181 -20.54 4.18 22.47
N SER A 182 -20.06 3.23 23.26
CA SER A 182 -20.76 2.61 24.41
C SER A 182 -21.14 3.62 25.50
N HIS A 183 -20.72 4.88 25.37
CA HIS A 183 -21.04 5.99 26.27
C HIS A 183 -22.48 6.52 26.17
N ARG A 184 -23.31 6.07 25.22
CA ARG A 184 -24.74 6.44 25.18
C ARG A 184 -25.63 5.60 26.09
N ARG A 185 -25.13 4.52 26.71
CA ARG A 185 -25.96 3.65 27.59
C ARG A 185 -26.10 4.15 29.03
N SER A 186 -25.24 5.03 29.53
CA SER A 186 -25.32 5.50 30.92
C SER A 186 -26.34 6.63 31.14
N LEU A 187 -26.72 7.38 30.10
CA LEU A 187 -27.68 8.49 30.23
C LEU A 187 -29.15 8.07 30.10
N GLN A 188 -29.43 6.89 29.54
CA GLN A 188 -30.80 6.35 29.50
C GLN A 188 -31.22 5.62 30.79
N GLN A 189 -30.28 5.19 31.63
CA GLN A 189 -30.62 4.58 32.93
C GLN A 189 -30.98 5.61 34.01
N ILE A 190 -30.58 6.87 33.88
CA ILE A 190 -30.90 7.91 34.88
C ILE A 190 -32.32 8.48 34.68
N ARG A 191 -32.88 8.42 33.46
CA ARG A 191 -34.26 8.88 33.19
C ARG A 191 -35.37 7.86 33.50
N ALA A 192 -35.02 6.65 33.95
CA ALA A 192 -35.99 5.61 34.33
C ALA A 192 -36.16 5.48 35.86
N MET A 193 -35.55 6.37 36.65
CA MET A 193 -35.67 6.42 38.12
C MET A 193 -36.13 7.80 38.63
N SER A 194 -37.03 8.46 37.90
CA SER A 194 -37.79 9.63 38.40
C SER A 194 -39.23 9.55 37.93
#